data_AF-A0A497SHV4-F1
#
_entry.id   AF-A0A497SHV4-F1
#
_cell.length_a   1.000
_cell.length_b   1.000
_cell.length_c   1.000
_cell.angle_alpha   90.00
_cell.angle_beta   90.00
_cell.angle_gamma   90.00
#
_symmetry.space_group_name_H-M   'P 1'
#
loop_
_entity.id
_entity.type
_entity.pdbx_description
1 polymer ?
#
loop_
_entity_poly.entity_id
_entity_poly.type
_entity_poly.pdbx_seq_one_letter_code
_entity_poly.pdbx_strand_id
1 'polypeptide(L)'
;MMQKQKYIVYGILILAVVTVTFISGCIRQEVTCNPPYIKVGTSCCLDQNNNSICDKDEKSIIQTPITGKIVENTTAVISEVIDGDTVKLQNGKTVRLLGINAPEKGQPYYEECTSRLRELIEGKEVILEKDVDDKDQ
;
A
#
# COMPACT_ATOMS: atom_id res chain seq x y z
N MET A 1 28.62 -32.99 64.87
CA MET A 1 29.26 -32.20 63.79
C MET A 1 28.86 -32.65 62.39
N MET A 2 28.75 -33.95 62.10
CA MET A 2 28.50 -34.47 60.74
C MET A 2 27.11 -34.15 60.13
N GLN A 3 26.08 -33.87 60.94
CA GLN A 3 24.72 -33.68 60.44
C GLN A 3 24.48 -32.27 59.86
N LYS A 4 25.11 -31.23 60.44
CA LYS A 4 25.05 -29.85 59.91
C LYS A 4 25.74 -29.74 58.53
N GLN A 5 26.84 -30.46 58.34
CA GLN A 5 27.57 -30.49 57.06
C GLN A 5 26.73 -31.15 55.94
N LYS A 6 25.94 -32.18 56.27
CA LYS A 6 25.02 -32.82 55.31
C LYS A 6 23.91 -31.86 54.84
N TYR A 7 23.30 -31.09 55.75
CA TYR A 7 22.26 -30.12 55.36
C TYR A 7 22.81 -28.98 54.50
N ILE A 8 24.04 -28.52 54.76
CA ILE A 8 24.71 -27.52 53.92
C ILE A 8 24.95 -28.07 52.51
N VAL A 9 25.42 -29.31 52.40
CA VAL A 9 25.65 -29.96 51.10
C VAL A 9 24.33 -30.16 50.33
N TYR A 10 23.27 -30.64 50.99
CA TYR A 10 21.94 -30.77 50.37
C TYR A 10 21.36 -29.42 49.94
N GLY A 11 21.54 -28.35 50.72
CA GLY A 11 21.09 -27.01 50.38
C GLY A 11 21.76 -26.47 49.13
N ILE A 12 23.08 -26.66 48.99
CA ILE A 12 23.83 -26.28 47.79
C ILE A 12 23.36 -27.09 46.58
N LEU A 13 23.10 -28.39 46.76
CA LEU A 13 22.66 -29.28 45.69
C LEU A 13 21.26 -28.91 45.17
N ILE A 14 20.31 -28.61 46.07
CA ILE A 14 18.97 -28.14 45.71
C ILE A 14 19.03 -26.78 45.01
N LEU A 15 19.85 -25.84 45.52
CA LEU A 15 19.99 -24.52 44.93
C LEU A 15 20.61 -24.59 43.52
N ALA A 16 21.56 -25.50 43.30
CA ALA A 16 22.12 -25.77 41.99
C ALA A 16 21.11 -26.40 41.02
N VAL A 17 20.25 -27.30 41.49
CA VAL A 17 19.20 -27.90 40.65
C VAL A 17 18.14 -26.87 40.26
N VAL A 18 17.70 -26.03 41.20
CA VAL A 18 16.71 -24.98 40.95
C VAL A 18 17.22 -23.96 39.93
N THR A 19 18.49 -23.54 40.02
CA THR A 19 19.07 -22.60 39.04
C THR A 19 19.18 -23.22 37.65
N VAL A 20 19.54 -24.50 37.53
CA VAL A 20 19.60 -25.20 36.23
C VAL A 20 18.22 -25.35 35.58
N THR A 21 17.18 -25.62 36.37
CA THR A 21 15.80 -25.70 35.86
C THR A 21 15.25 -24.36 35.37
N PHE A 22 15.60 -23.24 36.03
CA PHE A 22 15.21 -21.90 35.60
C PHE A 22 15.94 -21.44 34.32
N ILE A 23 17.19 -21.85 34.12
CA ILE A 23 17.97 -21.51 32.91
C ILE A 23 17.47 -22.31 31.68
N SER A 24 16.83 -23.47 31.88
CA SER A 24 16.30 -24.31 30.78
C SER A 24 14.96 -23.83 30.21
N GLY A 25 14.40 -22.72 30.71
CA GLY A 25 13.05 -22.24 30.38
C GLY A 25 12.85 -21.50 29.06
N CYS A 26 13.81 -21.50 28.13
CA CYS A 26 13.68 -20.80 26.85
C CYS A 26 14.04 -21.70 25.65
N ILE A 27 13.24 -22.74 25.38
CA ILE A 27 13.26 -23.40 24.08
C ILE A 27 12.37 -22.58 23.14
N ARG A 28 12.95 -21.57 22.48
CA ARG A 28 12.27 -20.91 21.35
C ARG A 28 12.43 -21.83 20.14
N GLN A 29 11.36 -22.50 19.72
CA GLN A 29 11.33 -23.19 18.43
C GLN A 29 11.46 -22.13 17.33
N GLU A 30 12.67 -21.97 16.81
CA GLU A 30 12.91 -21.14 15.66
C GLU A 30 12.42 -21.90 14.43
N VAL A 31 11.28 -21.49 13.88
CA VAL A 31 10.79 -22.02 12.60
C VAL A 31 11.75 -21.56 11.51
N THR A 32 12.41 -22.53 10.87
CA THR A 32 13.27 -22.35 9.70
C THR A 32 12.45 -22.71 8.45
N CYS A 33 12.39 -21.79 7.49
CA CYS A 33 11.75 -22.02 6.20
C CYS A 33 12.83 -22.22 5.13
N ASN A 34 12.63 -23.18 4.23
CA ASN A 34 13.52 -23.41 3.10
C ASN A 34 13.03 -22.56 1.92
N PRO A 35 13.91 -21.99 1.09
CA PRO A 35 13.50 -21.33 -0.15
C PRO A 35 12.62 -22.26 -1.02
N PRO A 36 11.56 -21.76 -1.68
CA PRO A 36 11.12 -20.36 -1.79
C PRO A 36 10.10 -19.94 -0.70
N TYR A 37 10.19 -20.47 0.52
CA TYR A 37 9.26 -20.12 1.60
C TYR A 37 9.85 -19.10 2.57
N ILE A 38 9.06 -18.09 2.94
CA ILE A 38 9.41 -17.06 3.94
C ILE A 38 8.65 -17.27 5.26
N LYS A 39 9.22 -16.76 6.36
CA LYS A 39 8.68 -16.91 7.72
C LYS A 39 7.68 -15.80 8.06
N VAL A 40 6.42 -16.17 8.29
CA VAL A 40 5.37 -15.25 8.75
C VAL A 40 4.80 -15.76 10.07
N GLY A 41 5.13 -15.05 11.16
CA GLY A 41 4.80 -15.46 12.52
C GLY A 41 5.46 -16.79 12.89
N THR A 42 4.65 -17.84 13.05
CA THR A 42 5.08 -19.21 13.36
C THR A 42 4.92 -20.18 12.18
N SER A 43 4.63 -19.68 10.98
CA SER A 43 4.38 -20.51 9.79
C SER A 43 5.24 -20.11 8.60
N CYS A 44 5.47 -21.05 7.68
CA CYS A 44 6.14 -20.77 6.42
C CYS A 44 5.09 -20.55 5.33
N CYS A 45 5.31 -19.53 4.50
CA CYS A 45 4.44 -19.21 3.38
C CYS A 45 5.25 -19.15 2.07
N LEU A 46 4.61 -19.45 0.95
CA LEU A 46 5.26 -19.47 -0.36
C LEU A 46 5.52 -18.04 -0.82
N ASP A 47 6.71 -17.80 -1.35
CA ASP A 47 7.16 -16.56 -1.98
C ASP A 47 7.82 -16.94 -3.32
N GLN A 48 7.01 -17.11 -4.36
CA GLN A 48 7.48 -17.66 -5.63
C GLN A 48 8.41 -16.69 -6.38
N ASN A 49 8.32 -15.39 -6.12
CA ASN A 49 9.07 -14.34 -6.82
C ASN A 49 10.16 -13.67 -5.95
N ASN A 50 10.42 -14.21 -4.75
CA ASN A 50 11.43 -13.76 -3.78
C ASN A 50 11.28 -12.29 -3.37
N ASN A 51 10.06 -11.74 -3.36
CA ASN A 51 9.81 -10.35 -2.97
C ASN A 51 9.61 -10.19 -1.45
N SER A 52 9.76 -11.26 -0.67
CA SER A 52 9.54 -11.28 0.78
C SER A 52 8.11 -10.97 1.20
N ILE A 53 7.13 -11.21 0.32
CA ILE A 53 5.70 -11.15 0.56
C ILE A 53 5.13 -12.55 0.34
N CYS A 54 4.13 -12.93 1.15
CA CYS A 54 3.43 -14.20 0.97
C CYS A 54 2.58 -14.15 -0.31
N ASP A 55 2.70 -15.12 -1.22
CA ASP A 55 1.93 -15.19 -2.48
C ASP A 55 0.41 -15.09 -2.27
N LYS A 56 -0.11 -15.54 -1.12
CA LYS A 56 -1.54 -15.43 -0.79
C LYS A 56 -1.97 -14.01 -0.42
N ASP A 57 -1.03 -13.21 0.07
CA ASP A 57 -1.20 -11.82 0.45
C ASP A 57 -0.76 -10.87 -0.67
N GLU A 58 -0.19 -11.42 -1.74
CA GLU A 58 -0.04 -10.74 -3.02
C GLU A 58 -1.42 -10.44 -3.59
N LYS A 59 -1.99 -9.31 -3.18
CA LYS A 59 -2.94 -8.61 -4.02
C LYS A 59 -2.19 -8.31 -5.31
N SER A 60 -2.54 -9.02 -6.37
CA SER A 60 -2.06 -8.83 -7.72
C SER A 60 -2.44 -7.43 -8.22
N ILE A 61 -1.71 -6.44 -7.75
CA ILE A 61 -1.62 -5.11 -8.32
C ILE A 61 -0.20 -5.06 -8.87
N ILE A 62 -0.09 -5.44 -10.13
CA ILE A 62 1.03 -5.24 -11.06
C ILE A 62 2.30 -4.78 -10.35
N GLN A 63 3.07 -5.74 -9.82
CA GLN A 63 4.37 -5.45 -9.22
C GLN A 63 5.39 -5.24 -10.34
N THR A 64 5.58 -3.97 -10.70
CA THR A 64 6.91 -3.49 -11.10
C THR A 64 7.47 -2.74 -9.88
N PRO A 65 8.73 -2.96 -9.47
CA PRO A 65 9.34 -2.17 -8.42
C PRO A 65 9.61 -0.78 -8.98
N ILE A 66 8.68 0.14 -8.78
CA ILE A 66 8.90 1.57 -8.97
C ILE A 66 8.47 2.25 -7.69
N THR A 67 9.46 2.72 -6.94
CA THR A 67 9.30 3.82 -6.01
C THR A 67 8.55 4.95 -6.72
N GLY A 68 7.29 5.15 -6.36
CA GLY A 68 6.40 6.13 -6.96
C GLY A 68 5.06 5.50 -7.27
N LYS A 69 4.04 5.89 -6.49
CA LYS A 69 2.61 5.74 -6.78
C LYS A 69 2.37 5.50 -8.27
N ILE A 70 2.00 4.28 -8.68
CA ILE A 70 1.59 4.02 -10.06
C ILE A 70 0.26 4.75 -10.24
N VAL A 71 0.35 5.99 -10.72
CA VAL A 71 -0.79 6.72 -11.25
C VAL A 71 -1.12 5.99 -12.53
N GLU A 72 -2.21 5.22 -12.53
CA GLU A 72 -2.82 4.76 -13.78
C GLU A 72 -3.29 6.00 -14.55
N ASN A 73 -2.37 6.57 -15.32
CA ASN A 73 -2.63 7.64 -16.25
C ASN A 73 -3.56 7.08 -17.34
N THR A 74 -4.85 7.36 -17.18
CA THR A 74 -5.87 6.88 -18.12
C THR A 74 -5.88 7.82 -19.31
N THR A 75 -5.54 7.34 -20.51
CA THR A 75 -5.68 8.16 -21.72
C THR A 75 -7.14 8.20 -22.17
N ALA A 76 -7.59 9.36 -22.63
CA ALA A 76 -8.93 9.56 -23.15
C ALA A 76 -8.95 10.63 -24.23
N VAL A 77 -9.90 10.54 -25.16
CA VAL A 77 -10.10 11.57 -26.18
C VAL A 77 -11.27 12.46 -25.77
N ILE A 78 -11.06 13.78 -25.84
CA ILE A 78 -12.11 14.77 -25.57
C ILE A 78 -13.08 14.82 -26.75
N SER A 79 -14.37 14.60 -26.50
CA SER A 79 -15.42 14.74 -27.50
C SER A 79 -15.99 16.15 -27.56
N GLU A 80 -16.12 16.82 -26.41
CA GLU A 80 -16.79 18.12 -26.29
C GLU A 80 -16.33 18.84 -25.02
N VAL A 81 -16.18 20.17 -25.08
CA VAL A 81 -15.95 21.03 -23.92
C VAL A 81 -17.26 21.71 -23.52
N ILE A 82 -17.71 21.49 -22.27
CA ILE A 82 -19.01 21.95 -21.76
C ILE A 82 -18.90 23.39 -21.23
N ASP A 83 -17.87 23.64 -20.42
CA ASP A 83 -17.54 24.94 -19.83
C ASP A 83 -16.01 25.03 -19.60
N GLY A 84 -15.54 26.00 -18.82
CA GLY A 84 -14.10 26.23 -18.61
C GLY A 84 -13.39 25.25 -17.69
N ASP A 85 -14.09 24.28 -17.08
CA ASP A 85 -13.50 23.25 -16.21
C ASP A 85 -14.12 21.85 -16.39
N THR A 86 -15.14 21.71 -17.24
CA THR A 86 -15.89 20.48 -17.45
C THR A 86 -15.86 20.04 -18.91
N VAL A 87 -15.49 18.78 -19.12
CA VAL A 87 -15.31 18.18 -20.45
C VAL A 87 -16.03 16.85 -20.57
N LYS A 88 -16.39 16.48 -21.78
CA LYS A 88 -16.95 15.18 -22.12
C LYS A 88 -15.95 14.37 -22.93
N LEU A 89 -15.78 13.12 -22.54
CA LEU A 89 -14.92 12.16 -23.23
C LEU A 89 -15.72 11.42 -24.32
N GLN A 90 -15.01 10.85 -25.30
CA GLN A 90 -15.63 10.04 -26.36
C GLN A 90 -16.48 8.86 -25.86
N ASN A 91 -16.15 8.31 -24.69
CA ASN A 91 -16.95 7.26 -24.06
C ASN A 91 -18.26 7.77 -23.40
N GLY A 92 -18.56 9.07 -23.52
CA GLY A 92 -19.74 9.72 -22.96
C GLY A 92 -19.59 10.16 -21.50
N LYS A 93 -18.46 9.86 -20.83
CA LYS A 93 -18.22 10.27 -19.45
C LYS A 93 -17.90 11.77 -19.39
N THR A 94 -18.48 12.45 -18.42
CA THR A 94 -18.13 13.83 -18.07
C THR A 94 -17.06 13.85 -16.99
N VAL A 95 -16.06 14.71 -17.14
CA VAL A 95 -14.94 14.91 -16.21
C VAL A 95 -14.85 16.40 -15.88
N ARG A 96 -14.72 16.73 -14.60
CA ARG A 96 -14.45 18.08 -14.11
C ARG A 96 -13.01 18.18 -13.64
N LEU A 97 -12.33 19.28 -13.97
CA LEU A 97 -10.98 19.57 -13.56
C LEU A 97 -10.96 19.95 -12.07
N LEU A 98 -10.10 19.29 -11.29
CA LEU A 98 -9.95 19.56 -9.87
C LEU A 98 -9.22 20.89 -9.65
N GLY A 99 -9.68 21.68 -8.66
CA GLY A 99 -9.05 22.96 -8.29
C GLY A 99 -9.30 24.13 -9.24
N ILE A 100 -10.18 23.94 -10.24
CA ILE A 100 -10.62 24.99 -11.15
C ILE A 100 -12.14 25.10 -11.03
N ASN A 101 -12.64 26.33 -10.85
CA ASN A 101 -14.06 26.62 -10.88
C ASN A 101 -14.32 27.70 -11.94
N ALA A 102 -14.74 27.27 -13.12
CA ALA A 102 -15.01 28.17 -14.24
C ALA A 102 -16.42 28.80 -14.13
N PRO A 103 -16.64 29.99 -14.75
CA PRO A 103 -17.98 30.55 -14.86
C PRO A 103 -18.93 29.58 -15.56
N GLU A 104 -20.15 29.49 -15.06
CA GLU A 104 -21.21 28.67 -15.66
C GLU A 104 -21.91 29.42 -16.81
N LYS A 105 -22.69 28.70 -17.62
CA LYS A 105 -23.41 29.29 -18.75
C LYS A 105 -24.28 30.48 -18.32
N GLY A 106 -24.05 31.64 -18.94
CA GLY A 106 -24.75 32.89 -18.63
C GLY A 106 -24.05 33.79 -17.61
N GLN A 107 -22.93 33.34 -17.03
CA GLN A 107 -22.06 34.19 -16.22
C GLN A 107 -21.05 34.95 -17.11
N PRO A 108 -20.52 36.10 -16.62
CA PRO A 108 -19.46 36.81 -17.32
C PRO A 108 -18.25 35.89 -17.59
N TYR A 109 -17.66 36.03 -18.79
CA TYR A 109 -16.48 35.30 -19.25
C TYR A 109 -16.66 33.80 -19.54
N TYR A 110 -17.90 33.28 -19.49
CA TYR A 110 -18.20 31.88 -19.83
C TYR A 110 -17.69 31.50 -21.23
N GLU A 111 -17.99 32.32 -22.24
CA GLU A 111 -17.67 32.02 -23.64
C GLU A 111 -16.16 32.02 -23.88
N GLU A 112 -15.44 32.98 -23.28
CA GLU A 112 -13.99 33.11 -23.37
C GLU A 112 -13.27 31.94 -22.70
N CYS A 113 -13.69 31.55 -21.49
CA CYS A 113 -13.13 30.40 -20.77
C CYS A 113 -13.36 29.10 -21.55
N THR A 114 -14.59 28.88 -22.01
CA THR A 114 -14.96 27.67 -22.76
C THR A 114 -14.20 27.60 -24.09
N SER A 115 -14.13 28.71 -24.84
CA SER A 115 -13.40 28.76 -26.12
C SER A 115 -11.92 28.51 -25.94
N ARG A 116 -11.32 29.08 -24.87
CA ARG A 116 -9.90 28.87 -24.59
C ARG A 116 -9.59 27.41 -24.27
N LEU A 117 -10.42 26.77 -23.43
CA LEU A 117 -10.23 25.35 -23.11
C LEU A 117 -10.43 24.48 -24.36
N ARG A 118 -11.46 24.75 -25.16
CA ARG A 118 -11.74 24.07 -26.42
C ARG A 118 -10.53 24.02 -27.36
N GLU A 119 -9.90 25.17 -27.62
CA GLU A 119 -8.69 25.24 -28.46
C GLU A 119 -7.53 24.37 -27.95
N LEU A 120 -7.43 24.24 -26.62
CA LEU A 120 -6.35 23.51 -25.97
C LEU A 120 -6.51 22.01 -26.09
N ILE A 121 -7.74 21.47 -25.97
CA ILE A 121 -7.92 20.02 -25.75
C ILE A 121 -8.99 19.34 -26.61
N GLU A 122 -9.88 20.07 -27.29
CA GLU A 122 -10.99 19.44 -28.03
C GLU A 122 -10.47 18.58 -29.19
N GLY A 123 -10.99 17.35 -29.29
CA GLY A 123 -10.57 16.37 -30.30
C GLY A 123 -9.16 15.79 -30.07
N LYS A 124 -8.47 16.17 -29.00
CA LYS A 124 -7.13 15.66 -28.67
C LYS A 124 -7.21 14.51 -27.69
N GLU A 125 -6.19 13.65 -27.74
CA GLU A 125 -5.92 12.66 -26.70
C GLU A 125 -5.27 13.37 -25.51
N VAL A 126 -5.83 13.15 -24.33
CA VAL A 126 -5.36 13.70 -23.05
C VAL A 126 -5.08 12.58 -22.07
N ILE A 127 -4.22 12.86 -21.11
CA ILE A 127 -3.96 11.98 -19.97
C ILE A 127 -4.80 12.47 -18.79
N LEU A 128 -5.59 11.58 -18.20
CA LEU A 128 -6.33 11.85 -16.97
C LEU A 128 -5.50 11.40 -15.78
N GLU A 129 -5.09 12.38 -14.98
CA GLU A 129 -4.43 12.18 -13.69
C GLU A 129 -5.48 12.28 -12.57
N LYS A 130 -5.46 11.31 -11.65
CA LYS A 130 -6.34 11.30 -10.48
C LYS A 130 -5.60 11.84 -9.26
N ASP A 131 -6.28 12.67 -8.47
CA ASP A 131 -5.79 13.07 -7.15
C ASP A 131 -6.10 11.98 -6.09
N VAL A 132 -5.76 12.22 -4.82
CA VAL A 132 -6.04 11.32 -3.69
C VAL A 132 -7.53 11.05 -3.54
N ASP A 133 -8.37 12.06 -3.78
CA ASP A 133 -9.82 11.94 -3.87
C ASP A 133 -10.29 12.12 -5.31
N ASP A 134 -11.32 11.35 -5.68
CA ASP A 134 -11.91 11.36 -7.03
C ASP A 134 -13.12 12.29 -7.15
N LYS A 135 -13.37 13.10 -6.11
CA LYS A 135 -14.49 14.05 -6.01
C LYS A 135 -14.04 15.34 -5.34
N ASP A 136 -14.49 16.45 -5.88
CA ASP A 136 -14.42 17.75 -5.23
C ASP A 136 -15.43 17.80 -4.06
N GLN A 137 -15.11 18.56 -3.00
CA GLN A 137 -15.96 18.68 -1.81
C GLN A 137 -17.17 19.60 -2.01
#